data_AF-A0AA86JEX3-F1
#
_entry.id   AF-A0AA86JEX3-F1
#
_cell.length_a   1.000
_cell.length_b   1.000
_cell.length_c   1.000
_cell.angle_alpha   90.00
_cell.angle_beta   90.00
_cell.angle_gamma   90.00
#
_symmetry.space_group_name_H-M   'P 1'
#
loop_
_entity.id
_entity.type
_entity.pdbx_description
1 polymer ?
#
loop_
_entity_poly.entity_id
_entity_poly.type
_entity_poly.pdbx_seq_one_letter_code
_entity_poly.pdbx_strand_id
1 'polypeptide(L)'
;MNKSIDYLDEKRLIEILEIILEDIVNLNNVVSADSIVGSVHKAIKYIDDNYSEELSLNTIADKYNVEHSYFSKVFRQETGVNLMSYIAKKRMDKAKEHMKNPNIKLTDIAFMVGYDDYAYFNRVFRKIEGISPRDYRNNPNI
;
A
#
# COMPACT_ATOMS: atom_id res chain seq x y z
N MET A 1 1.49 -42.17 -54.80
CA MET A 1 1.54 -42.50 -53.36
C MET A 1 2.11 -41.28 -52.65
N ASN A 2 1.24 -40.46 -52.07
CA ASN A 2 1.51 -39.07 -51.69
C ASN A 2 2.17 -39.05 -50.30
N LYS A 3 3.50 -38.89 -50.24
CA LYS A 3 4.29 -38.90 -49.00
C LYS A 3 4.62 -37.49 -48.47
N SER A 4 3.77 -36.51 -48.77
CA SER A 4 4.10 -35.09 -48.53
C SER A 4 3.03 -34.29 -47.81
N ILE A 5 2.11 -34.93 -47.09
CA ILE A 5 1.05 -34.20 -46.34
C ILE A 5 1.34 -34.04 -44.84
N ASP A 6 2.34 -34.69 -44.25
CA ASP A 6 2.22 -35.03 -42.82
C ASP A 6 3.28 -34.48 -41.84
N TYR A 7 3.91 -33.34 -42.14
CA TYR A 7 4.84 -32.67 -41.19
C TYR A 7 4.79 -31.13 -41.18
N LEU A 8 3.78 -30.53 -41.81
CA LEU A 8 3.32 -29.21 -41.37
C LEU A 8 2.54 -29.46 -40.07
N ASP A 9 2.96 -29.01 -38.90
CA ASP A 9 4.12 -28.21 -38.54
C ASP A 9 4.19 -28.29 -37.01
N GLU A 10 4.14 -29.49 -36.40
CA GLU A 10 3.99 -29.63 -34.93
C GLU A 10 5.06 -28.85 -34.18
N LYS A 11 6.29 -28.86 -34.70
CA LYS A 11 7.38 -28.06 -34.17
C LYS A 11 7.11 -26.55 -34.29
N ARG A 12 6.62 -26.08 -35.44
CA ARG A 12 6.27 -24.66 -35.61
C ARG A 12 5.00 -24.29 -34.84
N LEU A 13 4.08 -25.21 -34.62
CA LEU A 13 2.92 -25.03 -33.77
C LEU A 13 3.38 -24.85 -32.32
N ILE A 14 4.35 -25.66 -31.87
CA ILE A 14 5.00 -25.50 -30.56
C ILE A 14 5.71 -24.15 -30.49
N GLU A 15 6.51 -23.78 -31.49
CA GLU A 15 7.19 -22.47 -31.53
C GLU A 15 6.19 -21.30 -31.51
N ILE A 16 5.08 -21.40 -32.26
CA ILE A 16 4.00 -20.40 -32.23
C ILE A 16 3.30 -20.38 -30.88
N LEU A 17 3.05 -21.53 -30.26
CA LEU A 17 2.44 -21.61 -28.92
C LEU A 17 3.36 -21.02 -27.85
N GLU A 18 4.67 -21.24 -27.92
CA GLU A 18 5.65 -20.65 -27.02
C GLU A 18 5.63 -19.12 -27.12
N ILE A 19 5.64 -18.58 -28.34
CA ILE A 19 5.55 -17.12 -28.59
C ILE A 19 4.23 -16.57 -28.03
N ILE A 20 3.10 -17.22 -28.32
CA ILE A 20 1.78 -16.79 -27.82
C ILE A 20 1.73 -16.85 -26.29
N LEU A 21 2.29 -17.88 -25.67
CA LEU A 21 2.34 -18.00 -24.20
C LEU A 21 3.19 -16.89 -23.58
N GLU A 22 4.33 -16.58 -24.18
CA GLU A 22 5.20 -15.49 -23.73
C GLU A 22 4.50 -14.13 -23.86
N ASP A 23 3.80 -13.89 -24.98
CA ASP A 23 3.00 -12.69 -25.19
C ASP A 23 1.82 -12.57 -24.20
N ILE A 24 1.11 -13.68 -23.92
CA ILE A 24 0.02 -13.70 -22.93
C ILE A 24 0.55 -13.38 -21.53
N VAL A 25 1.71 -13.94 -21.16
CA VAL A 25 2.35 -13.65 -19.86
C VAL A 25 2.76 -12.17 -19.80
N ASN A 26 3.34 -11.63 -20.86
CA ASN A 26 3.72 -10.22 -20.95
C ASN A 26 2.51 -9.29 -20.86
N LEU A 27 1.41 -9.62 -21.56
CA LEU A 27 0.15 -8.88 -21.47
C LEU A 27 -0.42 -8.91 -20.04
N ASN A 28 -0.41 -10.08 -19.37
CA ASN A 28 -0.86 -10.19 -17.99
C ASN A 28 0.01 -9.36 -17.03
N ASN A 29 1.32 -9.31 -17.23
CA ASN A 29 2.22 -8.48 -16.42
C ASN A 29 1.94 -6.98 -16.61
N VAL A 30 1.71 -6.55 -17.84
CA VAL A 30 1.34 -5.15 -18.16
C VAL A 30 -0.03 -4.79 -17.55
N VAL A 31 -1.04 -5.66 -17.74
CA VAL A 31 -2.37 -5.44 -17.17
C VAL A 31 -2.35 -5.48 -15.63
N SER A 32 -1.51 -6.32 -15.02
CA SER A 32 -1.34 -6.35 -13.56
C SER A 32 -0.73 -5.05 -13.04
N ALA A 33 0.22 -4.45 -13.77
CA ALA A 33 0.82 -3.17 -13.42
C ALA A 33 -0.17 -2.00 -13.50
N ASP A 34 -1.16 -2.07 -14.39
CA ASP A 34 -2.24 -1.07 -14.55
C ASP A 34 -3.57 -1.48 -13.88
N SER A 35 -3.60 -2.62 -13.20
CA SER A 35 -4.78 -3.08 -12.49
C SER A 35 -5.08 -2.21 -11.27
N ILE A 36 -6.32 -2.25 -10.81
CA ILE A 36 -6.71 -1.63 -9.54
C ILE A 36 -5.89 -2.18 -8.37
N VAL A 37 -5.59 -3.48 -8.38
CA VAL A 37 -4.75 -4.13 -7.37
C VAL A 37 -3.32 -3.56 -7.44
N GLY A 38 -2.77 -3.40 -8.64
CA GLY A 38 -1.48 -2.73 -8.86
C GLY A 38 -1.48 -1.28 -8.34
N SER A 39 -2.57 -0.54 -8.57
CA SER A 39 -2.75 0.83 -8.07
C SER A 39 -2.79 0.88 -6.54
N VAL A 40 -3.44 -0.09 -5.88
CA VAL A 40 -3.42 -0.23 -4.41
C VAL A 40 -2.01 -0.50 -3.90
N HIS A 41 -1.24 -1.39 -4.52
CA HIS A 41 0.15 -1.64 -4.12
C HIS A 41 1.04 -0.40 -4.28
N LYS A 42 0.89 0.33 -5.40
CA LYS A 42 1.57 1.62 -5.61
C LYS A 42 1.18 2.64 -4.54
N ALA A 43 -0.10 2.69 -4.16
CA ALA A 43 -0.59 3.57 -3.11
C ALA A 43 -0.04 3.21 -1.73
N ILE A 44 0.06 1.92 -1.39
CA ILE A 44 0.68 1.46 -0.14
C ILE A 44 2.12 1.98 -0.05
N LYS A 45 2.90 1.78 -1.12
CA LYS A 45 4.27 2.31 -1.19
C LYS A 45 4.30 3.83 -1.05
N TYR A 46 3.41 4.53 -1.73
CA TYR A 46 3.31 5.99 -1.63
C TYR A 46 3.00 6.44 -0.20
N ILE A 47 2.08 5.77 0.51
CA ILE A 47 1.79 6.07 1.91
C ILE A 47 3.01 5.80 2.78
N ASP A 48 3.71 4.69 2.56
CA ASP A 48 4.91 4.34 3.33
C ASP A 48 6.03 5.38 3.21
N ASP A 49 6.15 5.99 2.03
CA ASP A 49 7.16 7.02 1.74
C ASP A 49 6.70 8.42 2.19
N ASN A 50 5.39 8.69 2.26
CA ASN A 50 4.82 10.04 2.45
C ASN A 50 3.80 10.13 3.60
N TYR A 51 3.85 9.21 4.58
CA TYR A 51 2.82 9.10 5.63
C TYR A 51 2.65 10.38 6.46
N SER A 52 3.68 11.21 6.58
CA SER A 52 3.65 12.46 7.34
C SER A 52 2.95 13.61 6.60
N GLU A 53 2.66 13.47 5.31
CA GLU A 53 1.99 14.49 4.51
C GLU A 53 0.46 14.45 4.67
N GLU A 54 -0.23 15.46 4.16
CA GLU A 54 -1.70 15.46 4.10
C GLU A 54 -2.19 14.45 3.05
N LEU A 55 -2.68 13.30 3.54
CA LEU A 55 -3.16 12.21 2.70
C LEU A 55 -4.66 12.01 2.89
N SER A 56 -5.37 11.77 1.79
CA SER A 56 -6.79 11.45 1.77
C SER A 56 -7.11 10.38 0.74
N LEU A 57 -8.30 9.77 0.85
CA LEU A 57 -8.78 8.82 -0.16
C LEU A 57 -8.81 9.43 -1.55
N ASN A 58 -9.34 10.65 -1.66
CA ASN A 58 -9.50 11.33 -2.93
C ASN A 58 -8.13 11.61 -3.56
N THR A 59 -7.21 12.21 -2.81
CA THR A 59 -5.86 12.54 -3.32
C THR A 59 -5.10 11.31 -3.79
N ILE A 60 -5.21 10.19 -3.08
CA ILE A 60 -4.54 8.94 -3.45
C ILE A 60 -5.22 8.28 -4.65
N ALA A 61 -6.55 8.20 -4.67
CA ALA A 61 -7.29 7.58 -5.78
C ALA A 61 -7.13 8.39 -7.09
N ASP A 62 -7.18 9.72 -7.01
CA ASP A 62 -6.95 10.62 -8.14
C ASP A 62 -5.53 10.47 -8.71
N LYS A 63 -4.52 10.28 -7.84
CA LYS A 63 -3.12 10.05 -8.27
C LYS A 63 -2.97 8.83 -9.19
N TYR A 64 -3.85 7.84 -9.05
CA TYR A 64 -3.84 6.62 -9.85
C TYR A 64 -5.01 6.53 -10.84
N ASN A 65 -5.76 7.62 -11.04
CA ASN A 65 -6.93 7.69 -11.94
C ASN A 65 -8.00 6.61 -11.67
N VAL A 66 -8.27 6.32 -10.40
CA VAL A 66 -9.28 5.33 -9.99
C VAL A 66 -10.48 6.01 -9.32
N GLU A 67 -11.68 5.53 -9.61
CA GLU A 67 -12.88 5.89 -8.84
C GLU A 67 -12.72 5.56 -7.34
N HIS A 68 -13.06 6.52 -6.48
CA HIS A 68 -12.72 6.52 -5.07
C HIS A 68 -13.35 5.37 -4.28
N SER A 69 -14.61 5.05 -4.57
CA SER A 69 -15.37 3.98 -3.88
C SER A 69 -14.80 2.60 -4.21
N TYR A 70 -14.48 2.36 -5.48
CA TYR A 70 -13.87 1.14 -5.95
C TYR A 70 -12.46 1.00 -5.38
N PHE A 71 -11.65 2.07 -5.39
CA PHE A 71 -10.34 2.07 -4.75
C PHE A 71 -10.44 1.73 -3.27
N SER A 72 -11.34 2.37 -2.52
CA SER A 72 -11.53 2.09 -1.09
C SER A 72 -11.93 0.64 -0.83
N LYS A 73 -12.78 0.06 -1.69
CA LYS A 73 -13.19 -1.34 -1.59
C LYS A 73 -12.00 -2.28 -1.80
N VAL A 74 -11.26 -2.10 -2.90
CA VAL A 74 -10.11 -2.96 -3.22
C VAL A 74 -8.99 -2.78 -2.20
N PHE A 75 -8.68 -1.54 -1.79
CA PHE A 75 -7.68 -1.29 -0.75
C PHE A 75 -7.98 -2.07 0.54
N ARG A 76 -9.25 -2.08 0.98
CA ARG A 76 -9.66 -2.84 2.15
C ARG A 76 -9.58 -4.36 1.94
N GLN A 77 -9.85 -4.85 0.73
CA GLN A 77 -9.71 -6.27 0.41
C GLN A 77 -8.24 -6.70 0.47
N GLU A 78 -7.33 -5.90 -0.07
CA GLU A 78 -5.89 -6.20 -0.12
C GLU A 78 -5.22 -6.06 1.26
N THR A 79 -5.61 -5.05 2.06
CA THR A 79 -4.93 -4.72 3.33
C THR A 79 -5.66 -5.20 4.58
N GLY A 80 -6.94 -5.60 4.45
CA GLY A 80 -7.83 -5.92 5.57
C GLY A 80 -8.37 -4.70 6.32
N VAL A 81 -7.88 -3.49 6.05
CA VAL A 81 -8.25 -2.24 6.75
C VAL A 81 -8.59 -1.13 5.76
N ASN A 82 -9.33 -0.11 6.20
CA ASN A 82 -9.54 1.06 5.33
C ASN A 82 -8.26 1.92 5.27
N LEU A 83 -8.14 2.70 4.21
CA LEU A 83 -7.00 3.56 3.91
C LEU A 83 -6.62 4.50 5.07
N MET A 84 -7.59 5.19 5.68
CA MET A 84 -7.30 6.14 6.75
C MET A 84 -6.80 5.44 8.01
N SER A 85 -7.33 4.26 8.32
CA SER A 85 -6.82 3.40 9.41
C SER A 85 -5.42 2.89 9.12
N TYR A 86 -5.10 2.57 7.87
CA TYR A 86 -3.75 2.18 7.45
C TYR A 86 -2.74 3.32 7.68
N ILE A 87 -3.06 4.53 7.20
CA ILE A 87 -2.23 5.74 7.40
C ILE A 87 -2.05 6.01 8.90
N ALA A 88 -3.14 5.99 9.68
CA ALA A 88 -3.07 6.22 11.12
C ALA A 88 -2.15 5.19 11.81
N LYS A 89 -2.25 3.90 11.46
CA LYS A 89 -1.40 2.86 12.03
C LYS A 89 0.07 3.10 11.70
N LYS A 90 0.39 3.40 10.43
CA LYS A 90 1.75 3.74 9.99
C LYS A 90 2.33 4.91 10.78
N ARG A 91 1.56 5.98 10.96
CA ARG A 91 1.95 7.15 11.76
C ARG A 91 2.18 6.81 13.22
N MET A 92 1.32 5.97 13.83
CA MET A 92 1.52 5.52 15.22
C MET A 92 2.78 4.67 15.37
N ASP A 93 3.05 3.76 14.43
CA ASP A 93 4.25 2.94 14.46
C ASP A 93 5.52 3.80 14.38
N LYS A 94 5.52 4.82 13.51
CA LYS A 94 6.61 5.81 13.44
C LYS A 94 6.70 6.70 14.68
N ALA A 95 5.58 7.07 15.28
CA ALA A 95 5.58 7.83 16.52
C ALA A 95 6.24 7.03 17.65
N LYS A 96 5.93 5.73 17.76
CA LYS A 96 6.57 4.82 18.72
C LYS A 96 8.08 4.69 18.49
N GLU A 97 8.52 4.62 17.23
CA GLU A 97 9.96 4.67 16.90
C GLU A 97 10.63 5.96 17.42
N HIS A 98 10.02 7.12 17.19
CA HIS A 98 10.55 8.40 17.67
C HIS A 98 10.52 8.55 19.20
N MET A 99 9.53 7.94 19.88
CA MET A 99 9.43 7.98 21.34
C MET A 99 10.58 7.28 22.05
N LYS A 100 11.32 6.40 21.38
CA LYS A 100 12.54 5.77 21.91
C LYS A 100 13.64 6.80 22.22
N ASN A 101 13.60 7.97 21.60
CA ASN A 101 14.49 9.07 21.92
C ASN A 101 13.81 10.01 22.95
N PRO A 102 14.24 10.01 24.22
CA PRO A 102 13.60 10.82 25.27
C PRO A 102 13.76 12.32 25.06
N ASN A 103 14.70 12.76 24.19
CA ASN A 103 14.96 14.17 23.92
C ASN A 103 13.93 14.81 22.97
N ILE A 104 13.11 14.02 22.26
CA ILE A 104 12.08 14.54 21.35
C ILE A 104 10.80 14.74 22.13
N LYS A 105 10.21 15.95 22.11
CA LYS A 105 8.95 16.22 22.81
C LYS A 105 7.79 15.48 22.12
N LEU A 106 6.79 15.03 22.89
CA LEU A 106 5.63 14.33 22.35
C LEU A 106 4.83 15.18 21.34
N THR A 107 4.81 16.51 21.54
CA THR A 107 4.23 17.46 20.61
C THR A 107 4.97 17.44 19.27
N ASP A 108 6.30 17.46 19.30
CA ASP A 108 7.14 17.47 18.11
C ASP A 108 6.99 16.16 17.34
N ILE A 109 6.89 15.01 18.04
CA ILE A 109 6.60 13.72 17.41
C ILE A 109 5.27 13.75 16.67
N ALA A 110 4.22 14.35 17.25
CA ALA A 110 2.92 14.44 16.58
C ALA A 110 3.04 15.17 15.23
N PHE A 111 3.74 16.30 15.20
CA PHE A 111 4.00 17.03 13.96
C PHE A 111 4.87 16.25 12.98
N MET A 112 5.95 15.60 13.45
CA MET A 112 6.84 14.79 12.61
C MET A 112 6.12 13.64 11.92
N VAL A 113 5.10 13.05 12.54
CA VAL A 113 4.33 11.95 11.95
C VAL A 113 3.05 12.43 11.26
N GLY A 114 2.92 13.73 10.98
CA GLY A 114 1.85 14.29 10.14
C GLY A 114 0.55 14.65 10.85
N TYR A 115 0.59 14.92 12.16
CA TYR A 115 -0.53 15.50 12.89
C TYR A 115 -0.28 16.96 13.23
N ASP A 116 -1.18 17.84 12.81
CA ASP A 116 -1.11 19.28 13.11
C ASP A 116 -1.68 19.66 14.47
N ASP A 117 -2.33 18.70 15.16
CA ASP A 117 -2.92 18.89 16.48
C ASP A 117 -2.54 17.75 17.42
N TYR A 118 -1.82 18.09 18.50
CA TYR A 118 -1.41 17.13 19.51
C TYR A 118 -2.61 16.49 20.22
N ALA A 119 -3.70 17.22 20.42
CA ALA A 119 -4.88 16.66 21.10
C ALA A 119 -5.55 15.57 20.26
N TYR A 120 -5.63 15.75 18.94
CA TYR A 120 -6.10 14.75 18.01
C TYR A 120 -5.14 13.56 17.93
N PHE A 121 -3.82 13.79 17.80
CA PHE A 121 -2.82 12.73 17.89
C PHE A 121 -2.99 11.89 19.16
N ASN A 122 -3.14 12.53 20.32
CA ASN A 122 -3.31 11.83 21.60
C ASN A 122 -4.56 10.93 21.60
N ARG A 123 -5.69 11.44 21.09
CA ARG A 123 -6.95 10.67 20.97
C ARG A 123 -6.78 9.46 20.05
N VAL A 124 -6.14 9.65 18.89
CA VAL A 124 -5.91 8.56 17.93
C VAL A 124 -4.95 7.52 18.50
N PHE A 125 -3.85 7.96 19.13
CA PHE A 125 -2.88 7.06 19.76
C PHE A 125 -3.54 6.21 20.84
N ARG A 126 -4.31 6.83 21.75
CA ARG A 126 -5.08 6.11 22.78
C ARG A 126 -6.05 5.11 22.18
N LYS A 127 -6.73 5.47 21.09
CA LYS A 127 -7.68 4.57 20.42
C LYS A 127 -6.99 3.33 19.84
N ILE A 128 -5.76 3.47 19.33
CA ILE A 128 -5.04 2.39 18.65
C ILE A 128 -4.23 1.54 19.65
N GLU A 129 -3.54 2.17 20.60
CA GLU A 129 -2.59 1.51 21.50
C GLU A 129 -3.16 1.30 22.92
N GLY A 130 -4.35 1.83 23.21
CA GLY A 130 -5.04 1.66 24.50
C GLY A 130 -4.57 2.58 25.64
N ILE A 131 -3.40 3.20 25.51
CA ILE A 131 -2.80 4.09 26.52
C ILE A 131 -2.36 5.42 25.90
N SER A 132 -2.02 6.41 26.73
CA SER A 132 -1.56 7.70 26.20
C SER A 132 -0.13 7.62 25.64
N PRO A 133 0.25 8.53 24.71
CA PRO A 133 1.64 8.67 24.27
C PRO A 133 2.64 8.86 25.42
N ARG A 134 2.25 9.57 26.48
CA ARG A 134 3.09 9.78 27.67
C ARG A 134 3.28 8.49 28.45
N ASP A 135 2.19 7.75 28.68
CA ASP A 135 2.24 6.49 29.41
C ASP A 135 3.02 5.44 28.62
N TYR A 136 2.82 5.39 27.30
CA TYR A 136 3.59 4.52 26.40
C TYR A 136 5.09 4.79 26.52
N ARG A 137 5.51 6.06 26.39
CA ARG A 137 6.94 6.44 26.49
C ARG A 137 7.56 6.09 27.84
N ASN A 138 6.80 6.23 28.92
CA ASN A 138 7.30 6.01 30.27
C ASN A 138 7.30 4.52 30.67
N ASN A 139 6.81 3.63 29.81
CA ASN A 139 6.74 2.21 30.12
C ASN A 139 8.04 1.50 29.69
N PRO A 140 8.83 0.94 30.62
CA PRO A 140 10.08 0.24 30.29
C PRO A 140 9.88 -1.12 29.61
N ASN A 141 8.64 -1.60 29.49
CA ASN A 141 8.31 -2.95 29.00
C ASN A 141 7.61 -2.97 27.62
N ILE A 142 7.58 -1.86 26.88
CA ILE A 142 6.99 -1.76 25.53
C ILE A 142 8.02 -1.22 24.53
#